data_AF-A0A838YGD0-F1
#
_entry.id   AF-A0A838YGD0-F1
#
_cell.length_a   1.000
_cell.length_b   1.000
_cell.length_c   1.000
_cell.angle_alpha   90.00
_cell.angle_beta   90.00
_cell.angle_gamma   90.00
#
_symmetry.space_group_name_H-M   'P 1'
#
loop_
_entity.id
_entity.type
_entity.pdbx_description
1 polymer ?
#
loop_
_entity_poly.entity_id
_entity_poly.type
_entity_poly.pdbx_seq_one_letter_code
_entity_poly.pdbx_strand_id
1 'polypeptide(L)'
;HLIWCKRRLDELDGRSSVFNPIWYVGSFAIGAIFGNMGEKISLGFVEETEKQVVKHIDKHLDKISPKDQDTIDILKTMREDEDTHAKQAEESGSEELTKPTKKIMEYTAKIMTSSSTYI
;
A
#
# COMPACT_ATOMS: atom_id res chain seq x y z
N HIS A 1 1.48 2.85 -9.53
CA HIS A 1 2.53 1.97 -8.97
C HIS A 1 2.54 0.52 -9.46
N LEU A 2 1.41 -0.20 -9.53
CA LEU A 2 1.39 -1.63 -9.93
C LEU A 2 2.10 -1.94 -11.26
N ILE A 3 1.97 -1.07 -12.27
CA ILE A 3 2.67 -1.22 -13.55
C ILE A 3 4.20 -1.14 -13.37
N TRP A 4 4.69 -0.24 -12.52
CA TRP A 4 6.12 -0.12 -12.22
C TRP A 4 6.65 -1.38 -11.52
N CYS A 5 5.91 -1.88 -10.52
CA CYS A 5 6.26 -3.12 -9.84
C CYS A 5 6.26 -4.31 -10.80
N LYS A 6 5.26 -4.41 -11.68
CA LYS A 6 5.18 -5.50 -12.67
C LYS A 6 6.35 -5.46 -13.64
N ARG A 7 6.66 -4.28 -14.20
CA ARG A 7 7.81 -4.09 -15.08
C ARG A 7 9.12 -4.46 -14.38
N ARG A 8 9.32 -4.00 -13.15
CA ARG A 8 10.55 -4.30 -12.40
C ARG A 8 10.69 -5.78 -12.07
N LEU A 9 9.57 -6.46 -11.76
CA LEU A 9 9.56 -7.92 -11.59
C LEU A 9 9.97 -8.63 -12.89
N ASP A 10 9.45 -8.19 -14.04
CA ASP A 10 9.80 -8.79 -15.33
C ASP A 10 11.29 -8.59 -15.68
N GLU A 11 11.87 -7.43 -15.36
CA GLU A 11 13.32 -7.15 -15.51
C GLU A 11 14.21 -8.00 -14.59
N LEU A 12 13.65 -8.49 -13.47
CA LEU A 12 14.33 -9.33 -12.48
C LEU A 12 14.06 -10.83 -12.69
N ASP A 13 13.43 -11.23 -13.79
CA ASP A 13 12.92 -12.58 -14.05
C ASP A 13 12.00 -13.11 -12.92
N GLY A 14 11.37 -12.19 -12.20
CA GLY A 14 10.46 -12.44 -11.10
C GLY A 14 9.04 -12.76 -11.55
N ARG A 15 8.20 -13.21 -10.62
CA ARG A 15 6.78 -13.49 -10.86
C ARG A 15 5.92 -12.73 -9.88
N SER A 16 4.78 -12.27 -10.36
CA SER A 16 3.74 -11.68 -9.51
C SER A 16 3.02 -12.78 -8.73
N SER A 17 2.57 -12.47 -7.51
CA SER A 17 1.91 -13.47 -6.68
C SER A 17 0.60 -13.96 -7.30
N VAL A 18 0.33 -15.27 -7.17
CA VAL A 18 -0.93 -15.89 -7.61
C VAL A 18 -2.12 -15.36 -6.81
N PHE A 19 -1.90 -14.81 -5.61
CA PHE A 19 -2.94 -14.21 -4.79
C PHE A 19 -3.33 -12.78 -5.20
N ASN A 20 -2.63 -12.18 -6.18
CA ASN A 20 -2.93 -10.82 -6.63
C ASN A 20 -4.41 -10.55 -6.93
N PRO A 21 -5.15 -11.44 -7.64
CA PRO A 21 -6.58 -11.23 -7.89
C PRO A 21 -7.41 -11.17 -6.61
N ILE A 22 -7.09 -12.00 -5.62
CA ILE A 22 -7.80 -12.05 -4.34
C ILE A 22 -7.55 -10.76 -3.55
N TRP A 23 -6.28 -10.33 -3.48
CA TRP A 23 -5.94 -9.07 -2.81
C TRP A 23 -6.56 -7.87 -3.50
N TYR A 24 -6.55 -7.83 -4.83
CA TYR A 24 -7.17 -6.75 -5.59
C TYR A 24 -8.68 -6.64 -5.34
N VAL A 25 -9.40 -7.75 -5.45
CA VAL A 25 -10.86 -7.80 -5.22
C VAL A 25 -11.17 -7.47 -3.76
N GLY A 26 -10.40 -8.01 -2.82
CA GLY A 26 -10.57 -7.74 -1.38
C GLY A 26 -10.37 -6.27 -1.04
N SER A 27 -9.27 -5.67 -1.49
CA SER A 27 -8.98 -4.25 -1.29
C SER A 27 -10.05 -3.35 -1.91
N PHE A 28 -10.51 -3.69 -3.12
CA PHE A 28 -11.60 -2.95 -3.77
C PHE A 28 -12.91 -3.02 -2.96
N ALA A 29 -13.28 -4.22 -2.48
CA ALA A 29 -14.49 -4.40 -1.68
C ALA A 29 -14.43 -3.61 -0.35
N ILE A 30 -13.27 -3.62 0.33
CA ILE A 30 -13.07 -2.83 1.54
C ILE A 30 -13.17 -1.33 1.24
N GLY A 31 -12.50 -0.87 0.18
CA GLY A 31 -12.60 0.53 -0.25
C GLY A 31 -14.03 0.96 -0.55
N ALA A 32 -14.83 0.11 -1.22
CA ALA A 32 -16.24 0.37 -1.48
C ALA A 32 -17.08 0.46 -0.19
N ILE A 33 -16.78 -0.35 0.82
CA ILE A 33 -17.44 -0.28 2.13
C ILE A 33 -17.16 1.07 2.80
N PHE A 34 -15.89 1.47 2.92
CA PHE A 34 -15.52 2.75 3.53
C PHE A 34 -16.03 3.95 2.73
N GLY A 35 -16.04 3.86 1.40
CA GLY A 35 -16.63 4.86 0.51
C GLY A 35 -18.13 5.08 0.78
N ASN A 36 -18.86 4.03 1.14
CA ASN A 36 -20.28 4.11 1.47
C ASN A 36 -20.56 4.57 2.92
N MET A 37 -19.54 4.68 3.78
CA MET A 37 -19.69 5.15 5.17
C MET A 37 -19.60 6.68 5.29
N GLY A 38 -19.33 7.39 4.19
CA GLY A 38 -19.27 8.85 4.13
C GLY A 38 -17.88 9.36 3.72
N GLU A 39 -17.85 10.56 3.12
CA GLU A 39 -16.66 11.14 2.50
C GLU A 39 -15.47 11.25 3.46
N LYS A 40 -15.66 11.80 4.66
CA LYS A 40 -14.57 11.99 5.63
C LYS A 40 -13.97 10.68 6.15
N ILE A 41 -14.83 9.69 6.39
CA ILE A 41 -14.41 8.34 6.81
C ILE A 41 -13.66 7.64 5.68
N SER A 42 -14.15 7.78 4.44
CA SER A 42 -13.48 7.26 3.25
C SER A 42 -12.09 7.90 3.08
N LEU A 43 -11.97 9.21 3.25
CA LEU A 43 -10.70 9.93 3.21
C LEU A 43 -9.76 9.46 4.34
N GLY A 44 -10.28 9.24 5.55
CA GLY A 44 -9.51 8.67 6.67
C GLY A 44 -9.00 7.25 6.41
N PHE A 45 -9.78 6.44 5.69
CA PHE A 45 -9.35 5.11 5.24
C PHE A 45 -8.25 5.18 4.18
N VAL A 46 -8.36 6.08 3.21
CA VAL A 46 -7.31 6.32 2.21
C VAL A 46 -6.04 6.78 2.92
N GLU A 47 -6.12 7.83 3.74
CA GLU A 47 -4.98 8.38 4.49
C GLU A 47 -4.24 7.30 5.29
N GLU A 48 -4.96 6.47 6.06
CA GLU A 48 -4.35 5.41 6.85
C GLU A 48 -3.76 4.30 5.97
N THR A 49 -4.39 3.99 4.84
CA THR A 49 -3.85 3.03 3.86
C THR A 49 -2.52 3.53 3.31
N GLU A 50 -2.45 4.79 2.87
CA GLU A 50 -1.22 5.37 2.33
C GLU A 50 -0.10 5.41 3.38
N LYS A 51 -0.42 5.78 4.63
CA LYS A 51 0.54 5.72 5.75
C LYS A 51 1.09 4.30 5.96
N GLN A 52 0.26 3.27 5.79
CA GLN A 52 0.70 1.88 5.90
C GLN A 52 1.53 1.42 4.70
N VAL A 53 1.23 1.91 3.49
CA VAL A 53 2.04 1.65 2.29
C VAL A 53 3.43 2.28 2.44
N VAL A 54 3.54 3.53 2.90
CA VAL A 54 4.84 4.17 3.21
C VAL A 54 5.65 3.33 4.20
N LYS A 55 5.03 2.91 5.32
CA LYS A 55 5.67 2.03 6.32
C LYS A 55 6.13 0.69 5.69
N HIS A 56 5.40 0.18 4.71
CA HIS A 56 5.77 -1.06 4.01
C HIS A 56 6.94 -0.85 3.05
N ILE A 57 6.94 0.25 2.29
CA ILE A 57 8.03 0.64 1.40
C ILE A 57 9.31 0.86 2.18
N ASP A 58 9.26 1.56 3.32
CA ASP A 58 10.42 1.78 4.19
C ASP A 58 11.06 0.45 4.63
N LYS A 59 10.24 -0.51 5.06
CA LYS A 59 10.71 -1.87 5.40
C LYS A 59 11.27 -2.64 4.21
N HIS A 60 10.85 -2.33 2.99
CA HIS A 60 11.38 -2.94 1.77
C HIS A 60 12.71 -2.31 1.36
N LEU A 61 12.83 -0.98 1.47
CA LEU A 61 14.09 -0.25 1.26
C LEU A 61 15.19 -0.73 2.21
N ASP A 62 14.86 -1.08 3.45
CA ASP A 62 15.81 -1.64 4.42
C ASP A 62 16.33 -3.04 4.04
N LYS A 63 15.58 -3.78 3.21
CA LYS A 63 15.90 -5.17 2.85
C LYS A 63 16.55 -5.31 1.48
N ILE A 64 16.36 -4.33 0.61
CA ILE A 64 16.79 -4.44 -0.78
C ILE A 64 18.31 -4.30 -0.90
N SER A 65 18.87 -4.96 -1.92
CA SER A 65 20.29 -4.84 -2.21
C SER A 65 20.64 -3.37 -2.53
N PRO A 66 21.66 -2.77 -1.88
CA PRO A 66 22.12 -1.42 -2.22
C PRO A 66 22.65 -1.27 -3.66
N LYS A 67 22.86 -2.39 -4.37
CA LYS A 67 23.28 -2.39 -5.78
C LYS A 67 22.10 -2.27 -6.75
N ASP A 68 20.89 -2.51 -6.29
CA ASP A 68 19.67 -2.45 -7.10
C ASP A 68 19.09 -1.02 -7.07
N GLN A 69 19.80 -0.10 -7.73
CA GLN A 69 19.41 1.33 -7.76
C GLN A 69 18.06 1.53 -8.44
N ASP A 70 17.76 0.78 -9.50
CA ASP A 70 16.50 0.88 -10.22
C ASP A 70 15.30 0.58 -9.32
N THR A 71 15.35 -0.48 -8.51
CA THR A 71 14.26 -0.76 -7.57
C THR A 71 14.21 0.28 -6.44
N ILE A 72 15.37 0.74 -5.94
CA ILE A 72 15.43 1.78 -4.90
C ILE A 72 14.76 3.07 -5.38
N ASP A 73 15.03 3.51 -6.60
CA ASP A 73 14.49 4.74 -7.17
C ASP A 73 12.98 4.65 -7.41
N ILE A 74 12.50 3.49 -7.91
CA ILE A 74 11.06 3.22 -8.03
C ILE A 74 10.39 3.29 -6.65
N LEU A 75 10.95 2.62 -5.64
CA LEU A 75 10.37 2.59 -4.30
C LEU A 75 10.37 3.97 -3.62
N LYS A 76 11.43 4.76 -3.78
CA LYS A 76 11.48 6.15 -3.28
C LYS A 76 10.42 7.03 -3.93
N THR A 77 10.27 6.92 -5.25
CA THR A 77 9.23 7.66 -5.99
C THR A 77 7.84 7.28 -5.47
N MET A 78 7.56 5.98 -5.35
CA MET A 78 6.29 5.50 -4.78
C MET A 78 6.07 6.03 -3.36
N ARG A 79 7.10 6.01 -2.52
CA ARG A 79 7.02 6.51 -1.14
C ARG A 79 6.63 7.98 -1.08
N GLU A 80 7.19 8.81 -1.95
CA GLU A 80 6.89 10.24 -2.05
C GLU A 80 5.46 10.49 -2.56
N ASP A 81 5.02 9.69 -3.54
CA ASP A 81 3.63 9.73 -4.02
C ASP A 81 2.65 9.42 -2.87
N GLU A 82 2.86 8.33 -2.12
CA GLU A 82 1.93 7.94 -1.05
C GLU A 82 1.96 8.90 0.16
N ASP A 83 3.12 9.47 0.49
CA ASP A 83 3.21 10.53 1.51
C ASP A 83 2.41 11.77 1.08
N THR A 84 2.42 12.09 -0.22
CA THR A 84 1.63 13.18 -0.79
C THR A 84 0.13 12.85 -0.79
N HIS A 85 -0.26 11.64 -1.17
CA HIS A 85 -1.66 11.19 -1.13
C HIS A 85 -2.23 11.21 0.30
N ALA A 86 -1.45 10.77 1.29
CA ALA A 86 -1.85 10.83 2.70
C ALA A 86 -2.12 12.28 3.14
N LYS A 87 -1.23 13.21 2.80
CA LYS A 87 -1.40 14.64 3.09
C LYS A 87 -2.61 15.23 2.37
N GLN A 88 -2.83 14.88 1.11
CA GLN A 88 -4.00 15.34 0.35
C GLN A 88 -5.31 14.86 0.98
N ALA A 89 -5.36 13.61 1.47
CA ALA A 89 -6.51 13.09 2.18
C ALA A 89 -6.76 13.84 3.50
N GLU A 90 -5.69 14.14 4.25
CA GLU A 90 -5.75 14.97 5.47
C GLU A 90 -6.25 16.38 5.18
N GLU A 91 -5.67 17.06 4.19
CA GLU A 91 -6.06 18.41 3.76
C GLU A 91 -7.50 18.47 3.22
N SER A 92 -7.99 17.36 2.65
CA SER A 92 -9.37 17.22 2.19
C SER A 92 -10.37 16.94 3.33
N GLY A 93 -9.91 16.87 4.57
CA GLY A 93 -10.75 16.73 5.75
C GLY A 93 -11.03 15.29 6.15
N SER A 94 -10.05 14.40 6.01
CA SER A 94 -10.11 13.04 6.53
C SER A 94 -10.50 13.02 8.02
N GLU A 95 -11.29 12.02 8.39
CA GLU A 95 -11.58 11.73 9.79
C GLU A 95 -10.64 10.65 10.31
N GLU A 96 -9.98 10.91 11.44
CA GLU A 96 -9.07 9.94 12.02
C GLU A 96 -9.82 8.65 12.39
N LEU A 97 -9.43 7.54 11.74
CA LEU A 97 -10.00 6.23 12.07
C LEU A 97 -9.70 5.83 13.51
N THR A 98 -10.64 5.13 14.14
CA THR A 98 -10.45 4.65 15.51
C THR A 98 -9.23 3.72 15.62
N LYS A 99 -8.54 3.75 16.76
CA LYS A 99 -7.36 2.90 17.02
C LYS A 99 -7.59 1.40 16.74
N PRO A 100 -8.75 0.80 17.12
CA PRO A 100 -9.05 -0.58 16.74
C PRO A 100 -9.06 -0.81 15.22
N THR A 101 -9.66 0.09 14.44
CA THR A 101 -9.70 0.00 12.98
C THR A 101 -8.30 0.04 12.39
N LYS A 102 -7.47 1.03 12.79
CA LYS A 102 -6.08 1.15 12.33
C LYS A 102 -5.29 -0.13 12.61
N LYS A 103 -5.45 -0.70 13.80
CA LYS A 103 -4.78 -1.95 14.18
C LYS A 103 -5.23 -3.15 13.33
N ILE A 104 -6.52 -3.26 13.02
CA ILE A 104 -7.02 -4.30 12.11
C ILE A 104 -6.41 -4.13 10.71
N MET A 105 -6.37 -2.90 10.19
CA MET A 105 -5.75 -2.59 8.90
C MET A 105 -4.28 -3.00 8.89
N GLU A 106 -3.51 -2.66 9.94
CA GLU A 106 -2.09 -3.04 10.04
C GLU A 106 -1.90 -4.57 10.02
N TYR A 107 -2.76 -5.33 10.71
CA TYR A 107 -2.69 -6.79 10.67
C TYR A 107 -3.03 -7.34 9.30
N THR A 108 -4.08 -6.84 8.65
CA THR A 108 -4.48 -7.26 7.30
C THR A 108 -3.37 -6.96 6.29
N ALA A 109 -2.77 -5.76 6.34
CA ALA A 109 -1.64 -5.38 5.50
C ALA A 109 -0.44 -6.31 5.72
N LYS A 110 -0.15 -6.68 6.97
CA LYS A 110 0.93 -7.63 7.29
C LYS A 110 0.67 -9.03 6.71
N ILE A 111 -0.57 -9.53 6.80
CA ILE A 111 -0.95 -10.83 6.22
C ILE A 111 -0.80 -10.81 4.71
N MET A 112 -1.32 -9.76 4.06
CA MET A 112 -1.23 -9.58 2.60
C MET A 112 0.23 -9.54 2.13
N THR A 113 1.04 -8.69 2.75
CA THR A 113 2.45 -8.52 2.36
C THR A 113 3.28 -9.78 2.62
N SER A 114 3.02 -10.50 3.71
CA SER A 114 3.76 -11.73 4.03
C SER A 114 3.35 -12.91 3.14
N SER A 115 2.06 -13.06 2.84
CA SER A 115 1.57 -14.17 1.99
C SER A 115 1.98 -13.99 0.52
N SER A 116 2.13 -12.74 0.07
CA SER A 116 2.53 -12.43 -1.31
C SER A 116 4.01 -12.73 -1.60
N THR A 117 4.84 -12.98 -0.58
CA THR A 117 6.26 -13.34 -0.76
C THR A 117 6.47 -14.84 -1.03
N TYR A 118 5.51 -15.70 -0.67
CA TYR A 118 5.70 -17.16 -0.65
C TYR A 118 5.20 -17.89 -1.89
N ILE A 119 4.44 -17.23 -2.78
CA ILE A 119 3.87 -17.84 -4.00
C ILE A 119 3.85 -16.80 -5.12
#